data_AF-A0A9X4BJ31-F1
#
_entry.id   AF-A0A9X4BJ31-F1
#
_cell.length_a   1.000
_cell.length_b   1.000
_cell.length_c   1.000
_cell.angle_alpha   90.00
_cell.angle_beta   90.00
_cell.angle_gamma   90.00
#
_symmetry.space_group_name_H-M   'P 1'
#
loop_
_entity.id
_entity.type
_entity.pdbx_description
1 polymer ?
#
loop_
_entity_poly.entity_id
_entity_poly.type
_entity_poly.pdbx_seq_one_letter_code
_entity_poly.pdbx_strand_id
1 'polypeptide(L)'
;MRKLVTPAEDATGMRVYLDDERPTPSGWTRVYWPDEAIALMRQGGVAELSLDHDLGDDARGTGYDVVAWIEEAVAMHGFVPPRIHVHSANPAARERMLAAIAAIERLARSRG
;
A
#
# COMPACT_ATOMS: atom_id res chain seq x y z
N MET A 1 38.24 -10.29 -21.75
CA MET A 1 37.22 -11.17 -21.14
C MET A 1 36.31 -10.31 -20.26
N ARG A 2 35.17 -9.82 -20.79
CA ARG A 2 34.18 -9.13 -19.97
C ARG A 2 33.36 -10.20 -19.26
N LYS A 3 33.34 -10.21 -17.93
CA LYS A 3 32.37 -11.04 -17.19
C LYS A 3 30.99 -10.55 -17.61
N LEU A 4 30.22 -11.44 -18.25
CA LEU A 4 28.78 -11.29 -18.41
C LEU A 4 28.21 -11.26 -17.00
N VAL A 5 27.72 -10.10 -16.57
CA VAL A 5 26.88 -10.01 -15.38
C VAL A 5 25.50 -10.46 -15.85
N THR A 6 25.08 -11.64 -15.40
CA THR A 6 23.70 -12.10 -15.51
C THR A 6 22.81 -11.17 -14.68
N PRO A 7 21.75 -10.56 -15.23
CA PRO A 7 20.74 -9.94 -14.38
C PRO A 7 19.72 -11.01 -14.01
N ALA A 8 19.95 -11.66 -12.88
CA ALA A 8 18.89 -12.29 -12.14
C ALA A 8 19.13 -11.90 -10.68
N GLU A 9 18.32 -10.98 -10.16
CA GLU A 9 17.72 -11.00 -8.80
C GLU A 9 17.15 -9.62 -8.42
N ASP A 10 15.82 -9.63 -8.29
CA ASP A 10 14.93 -8.76 -7.50
C ASP A 10 14.46 -7.39 -8.02
N ALA A 11 13.22 -7.39 -8.51
CA ALA A 11 12.34 -6.22 -8.48
C ALA A 11 12.00 -5.85 -7.01
N THR A 12 12.97 -5.28 -6.28
CA THR A 12 12.84 -4.82 -4.89
C THR A 12 12.20 -3.43 -4.82
N GLY A 13 10.95 -3.29 -5.24
CA GLY A 13 10.22 -2.06 -4.98
C GLY A 13 10.04 -1.81 -3.48
N MET A 14 9.92 -0.55 -3.08
CA MET A 14 9.75 -0.11 -1.70
C MET A 14 8.54 -0.80 -1.04
N ARG A 15 8.71 -1.21 0.22
CA ARG A 15 7.63 -1.77 1.05
C ARG A 15 7.26 -0.74 2.10
N VAL A 16 5.99 -0.34 2.16
CA VAL A 16 5.50 0.71 3.05
C VAL A 16 4.61 0.11 4.14
N TYR A 17 4.89 0.44 5.40
CA TYR A 17 4.17 -0.03 6.57
C TYR A 17 3.51 1.17 7.25
N LEU A 18 2.18 1.29 7.12
CA LEU A 18 1.38 2.34 7.74
C LEU A 18 0.87 1.87 9.10
N ASP A 19 1.45 2.39 10.17
CA ASP A 19 1.14 2.03 11.56
C ASP A 19 1.74 3.07 12.51
N ASP A 20 0.98 3.54 13.49
CA ASP A 20 1.41 4.52 14.49
C ASP A 20 1.99 3.90 15.77
N GLU A 21 1.69 2.63 16.03
CA GLU A 21 1.95 1.97 17.31
C GLU A 21 3.01 0.86 17.21
N ARG A 22 2.89 -0.04 16.22
CA ARG A 22 3.64 -1.30 16.20
C ARG A 22 5.08 -1.14 15.70
N PRO A 23 6.00 -2.02 16.13
CA PRO A 23 7.34 -2.09 15.58
C PRO A 23 7.31 -2.38 14.07
N THR A 24 8.02 -1.56 13.31
CA THR A 24 8.14 -1.75 11.86
C THR A 24 8.95 -3.01 11.55
N PRO A 25 8.42 -3.94 10.73
CA PRO A 25 9.18 -5.12 10.34
C PRO A 25 10.43 -4.77 9.52
N SER A 26 11.48 -5.58 9.62
CA SER A 26 12.72 -5.37 8.85
C SER A 26 12.45 -5.33 7.35
N GLY A 27 13.08 -4.38 6.66
CA GLY A 27 12.91 -4.16 5.22
C GLY A 27 11.64 -3.41 4.82
N TRP A 28 10.87 -2.88 5.79
CA TRP A 28 9.75 -1.99 5.54
C TRP A 28 10.09 -0.55 5.91
N THR A 29 9.61 0.40 5.11
CA THR A 29 9.64 1.83 5.42
C THR A 29 8.37 2.18 6.17
N ARG A 30 8.50 2.69 7.39
CA ARG A 30 7.35 3.15 8.17
C ARG A 30 6.85 4.49 7.67
N VAL A 31 5.54 4.62 7.63
CA VAL A 31 4.80 5.87 7.65
C VAL A 31 3.77 5.80 8.75
N TYR A 32 3.38 6.95 9.30
CA TYR A 32 2.45 7.02 10.42
C TYR A 32 1.06 7.43 9.93
N TRP A 33 1.00 8.18 8.83
CA TRP A 33 -0.23 8.83 8.40
C TRP A 33 -0.57 8.57 6.93
N PRO A 34 -1.88 8.61 6.57
CA PRO A 34 -2.33 8.33 5.21
C PRO A 34 -1.67 9.21 4.15
N ASP A 35 -1.47 10.50 4.44
CA ASP A 35 -0.89 11.46 3.51
C ASP A 35 0.57 11.12 3.16
N GLU A 36 1.32 10.59 4.11
CA GLU A 36 2.70 10.12 3.91
C GLU A 36 2.74 8.89 3.00
N ALA A 37 1.85 7.91 3.23
CA ALA A 37 1.72 6.73 2.38
C ALA A 37 1.35 7.11 0.94
N ILE A 38 0.38 8.02 0.78
CA ILE A 38 -0.07 8.55 -0.52
C ILE A 38 1.06 9.31 -1.21
N ALA A 39 1.82 10.13 -0.49
CA ALA A 39 2.96 10.85 -1.04
C ALA A 39 4.02 9.90 -1.61
N LEU A 40 4.35 8.81 -0.90
CA LEU A 40 5.26 7.78 -1.41
C LEU A 40 4.71 7.07 -2.64
N MET A 41 3.42 6.71 -2.66
CA MET A 41 2.80 6.09 -3.83
C MET A 41 2.79 7.01 -5.06
N ARG A 42 2.58 8.32 -4.87
CA ARG A 42 2.66 9.33 -5.95
C ARG A 42 4.06 9.48 -6.52
N GLN A 43 5.11 9.27 -5.71
CA GLN A 43 6.50 9.26 -6.19
C GLN A 43 6.82 7.99 -6.99
N GLY A 44 6.01 6.93 -6.83
CA GLY A 44 6.20 5.64 -7.50
C GLY A 44 7.21 4.74 -6.77
N GLY A 45 7.38 3.53 -7.29
CA GLY A 45 8.35 2.56 -6.76
C GLY A 45 7.90 1.79 -5.52
N VAL A 46 6.72 2.08 -4.95
CA VAL A 46 6.10 1.24 -3.91
C VAL A 46 5.60 -0.06 -4.53
N ALA A 47 6.14 -1.20 -4.09
CA ALA A 47 5.74 -2.52 -4.54
C ALA A 47 4.81 -3.25 -3.55
N GLU A 48 4.94 -2.96 -2.25
CA GLU A 48 4.07 -3.54 -1.22
C GLU A 48 3.64 -2.47 -0.21
N LEU A 49 2.40 -2.59 0.25
CA LEU A 49 1.81 -1.75 1.25
C LEU A 49 1.15 -2.62 2.32
N SER A 50 1.37 -2.32 3.59
CA SER A 50 0.72 -2.99 4.71
C SER A 50 0.06 -1.94 5.58
N LEU A 51 -1.24 -2.08 5.82
CA LEU A 51 -2.08 -1.04 6.41
C LEU A 51 -2.65 -1.45 7.76
N ASP A 52 -2.44 -0.61 8.77
CA ASP A 52 -3.34 -0.48 9.91
C ASP A 52 -4.45 0.52 9.59
N HIS A 53 -5.63 0.29 10.17
CA HIS A 53 -6.77 1.19 10.06
C HIS A 53 -6.70 2.30 11.09
N ASP A 54 -6.52 1.93 12.36
CA ASP A 54 -6.65 2.84 13.50
C ASP A 54 -5.27 3.47 13.77
N LEU A 55 -5.10 4.77 13.50
CA LEU A 55 -3.81 5.46 13.54
C LEU A 55 -3.70 6.48 14.68
N GLY A 56 -4.56 6.37 15.70
CA GLY A 56 -4.52 7.20 16.90
C GLY A 56 -5.05 8.63 16.77
N ASP A 57 -5.19 9.19 15.56
CA ASP A 57 -5.83 10.50 15.30
C ASP A 57 -6.68 10.48 14.03
N ASP A 58 -7.99 10.24 14.18
CA ASP A 58 -8.94 10.21 13.08
C ASP A 58 -9.03 11.53 12.30
N ALA A 59 -8.65 12.67 12.89
CA ALA A 59 -8.63 13.95 12.17
C ALA A 59 -7.50 14.01 11.12
N ARG A 60 -6.48 13.15 11.26
CA ARG A 60 -5.44 12.92 10.25
C ARG A 60 -5.77 11.79 9.27
N GLY A 61 -6.93 11.16 9.44
CA GLY A 61 -7.39 10.04 8.63
C GLY A 61 -6.95 8.69 9.17
N THR A 62 -7.37 7.66 8.45
CA THR A 62 -7.26 6.25 8.80
C THR A 62 -6.60 5.47 7.67
N GLY A 63 -6.26 4.20 7.91
CA GLY A 63 -5.83 3.32 6.83
C GLY A 63 -6.86 3.15 5.71
N TYR A 64 -8.15 3.38 5.99
CA TYR A 64 -9.19 3.32 4.96
C TYR A 64 -9.06 4.44 3.93
N ASP A 65 -8.59 5.63 4.33
CA ASP A 65 -8.38 6.75 3.41
C ASP A 65 -7.32 6.44 2.36
N VAL A 66 -6.30 5.66 2.73
CA VAL A 66 -5.31 5.14 1.78
C VAL A 66 -5.96 4.19 0.77
N VAL A 67 -6.83 3.28 1.22
CA VAL A 67 -7.55 2.36 0.32
C VAL A 67 -8.46 3.12 -0.64
N ALA A 68 -9.22 4.10 -0.13
CA ALA A 68 -10.10 4.94 -0.94
C ALA A 68 -9.32 5.73 -2.00
N TRP A 69 -8.17 6.30 -1.63
CA TRP A 69 -7.31 7.00 -2.58
C TRP A 69 -6.79 6.06 -3.69
N ILE A 70 -6.37 4.84 -3.35
CA ILE A 70 -5.90 3.85 -4.34
C ILE A 70 -7.06 3.48 -5.28
N GLU A 71 -8.27 3.26 -4.77
CA GLU A 71 -9.44 2.97 -5.59
C GLU A 71 -9.72 4.07 -6.62
N GLU A 72 -9.76 5.33 -6.17
CA GLU A 72 -9.93 6.49 -7.05
C GLU A 72 -8.81 6.55 -8.09
N ALA A 73 -7.55 6.39 -7.68
CA ALA A 73 -6.40 6.44 -8.57
C ALA A 73 -6.45 5.36 -9.64
N VAL A 74 -6.86 4.14 -9.29
CA VAL A 74 -7.06 3.04 -10.24
C VAL A 74 -8.23 3.32 -11.17
N ALA A 75 -9.35 3.84 -10.65
CA ALA A 75 -10.55 4.12 -11.42
C ALA A 75 -10.39 5.28 -12.40
N MET A 76 -9.72 6.35 -11.98
CA MET A 76 -9.72 7.63 -12.69
C MET A 76 -8.41 7.94 -13.38
N HIS A 77 -7.30 7.40 -12.90
CA HIS A 77 -5.96 7.82 -13.32
C HIS A 77 -5.09 6.71 -13.90
N GLY A 78 -5.63 5.50 -14.06
CA GLY A 78 -4.88 4.35 -14.59
C GLY A 78 -3.72 3.93 -13.70
N PHE A 79 -3.80 4.25 -12.39
CA PHE A 79 -2.80 3.83 -11.42
C PHE A 79 -2.75 2.30 -11.35
N VAL A 80 -1.54 1.74 -11.24
CA VAL A 80 -1.35 0.31 -10.99
C VAL A 80 -1.14 0.14 -9.49
N PRO A 81 -2.07 -0.53 -8.78
CA PRO A 81 -1.97 -0.64 -7.33
C PRO A 81 -0.78 -1.53 -6.93
N PRO A 82 -0.09 -1.25 -5.81
CA PRO A 82 0.90 -2.16 -5.25
C PRO A 82 0.21 -3.43 -4.70
N ARG A 83 1.00 -4.39 -4.21
CA ARG A 83 0.44 -5.49 -3.40
C ARG A 83 0.03 -4.93 -2.04
N ILE A 84 -1.25 -5.06 -1.68
CA ILE A 84 -1.80 -4.48 -0.45
C ILE A 84 -2.10 -5.58 0.56
N HIS A 85 -1.63 -5.39 1.80
CA HIS A 85 -1.91 -6.22 2.97
C HIS A 85 -2.63 -5.40 4.04
N VAL A 86 -3.43 -6.06 4.87
CA VAL A 86 -4.09 -5.43 6.02
C VAL A 86 -3.66 -6.13 7.30
N HIS A 87 -2.93 -5.41 8.15
CA HIS A 87 -2.46 -5.90 9.44
C HIS A 87 -3.24 -5.30 10.63
N SER A 88 -4.30 -4.53 10.35
CA SER A 88 -5.14 -3.96 11.38
C SER A 88 -5.73 -4.99 12.33
N ALA A 89 -5.70 -4.69 13.62
CA ALA A 89 -6.31 -5.48 14.68
C ALA A 89 -7.83 -5.28 14.77
N ASN A 90 -8.39 -4.24 14.13
CA ASN A 90 -9.82 -3.94 14.13
C ASN A 90 -10.58 -4.84 13.12
N PRO A 91 -11.37 -5.83 13.57
CA PRO A 91 -11.92 -6.84 12.66
C PRO A 91 -12.90 -6.26 11.64
N ALA A 92 -13.76 -5.33 12.07
CA ALA A 92 -14.78 -4.73 11.22
C ALA A 92 -14.14 -3.81 10.16
N ALA A 93 -13.17 -2.98 10.57
CA ALA A 93 -12.42 -2.15 9.65
C ALA A 93 -11.59 -2.99 8.66
N ARG A 94 -10.92 -4.04 9.16
CA ARG A 94 -10.16 -4.97 8.34
C ARG A 94 -11.02 -5.63 7.27
N GLU A 95 -12.22 -6.10 7.61
CA GLU A 95 -13.15 -6.70 6.65
C GLU A 95 -13.54 -5.69 5.54
N ARG A 96 -13.88 -4.46 5.93
CA ARG A 96 -14.19 -3.38 4.99
C ARG A 96 -13.03 -3.07 4.05
N MET A 97 -11.81 -2.96 4.58
CA MET A 97 -10.61 -2.69 3.77
C MET A 97 -10.33 -3.83 2.79
N LEU A 98 -10.43 -5.09 3.23
CA LEU A 98 -10.23 -6.25 2.35
C LEU A 98 -11.27 -6.31 1.23
N ALA A 99 -12.53 -5.98 1.53
CA ALA A 99 -13.59 -5.92 0.52
C ALA A 99 -13.30 -4.84 -0.54
N ALA A 100 -12.83 -3.67 -0.12
CA ALA A 100 -12.42 -2.59 -1.02
C ALA A 100 -11.18 -2.96 -1.84
N ILE A 101 -10.14 -3.54 -1.23
CA ILE A 101 -8.96 -4.05 -1.95
C ILE A 101 -9.36 -5.06 -3.02
N ALA A 102 -10.27 -5.99 -2.73
CA ALA A 102 -10.77 -6.94 -3.71
C ALA A 102 -11.51 -6.25 -4.88
N ALA A 103 -12.18 -5.12 -4.64
CA ALA A 103 -12.80 -4.32 -5.70
C ALA A 103 -11.74 -3.62 -6.57
N ILE A 104 -10.72 -3.03 -5.95
CA ILE A 104 -9.57 -2.42 -6.62
C ILE A 104 -8.88 -3.42 -7.54
N GLU A 105 -8.63 -4.64 -7.07
CA GLU A 105 -8.00 -5.69 -7.86
C GLU A 105 -8.87 -6.11 -9.07
N ARG A 106 -10.19 -6.21 -8.90
CA ARG A 106 -11.11 -6.48 -10.02
C ARG A 106 -11.07 -5.35 -11.05
N LEU A 107 -11.05 -4.12 -10.58
CA LEU A 107 -10.99 -2.92 -11.42
C LEU A 107 -9.67 -2.83 -12.18
N ALA A 108 -8.54 -3.13 -11.53
CA ALA A 108 -7.23 -3.13 -12.18
C ALA A 108 -7.15 -4.20 -13.30
N ARG A 109 -7.76 -5.38 -13.08
CA ARG A 109 -7.79 -6.45 -14.09
C ARG A 109 -8.68 -6.16 -15.29
N SER A 110 -9.77 -5.41 -15.14
CA SER A 110 -10.66 -5.12 -16.27
C SER A 110 -10.13 -4.05 -17.24
N ARG A 111 -9.00 -3.41 -16.89
CA ARG A 111 -8.34 -2.39 -17.73
C ARG A 111 -7.11 -2.91 -18.49
N GLY A 112 -6.66 -4.14 -18.23
CA GLY A 112 -5.53 -4.79 -18.91
C GLY A 112 -6.00 -5.76 -19.98
#